data_AF-A0A1V4S664-F1
#
_entry.id   AF-A0A1V4S664-F1
#
_cell.length_a   1.000
_cell.length_b   1.000
_cell.length_c   1.000
_cell.angle_alpha   90.00
_cell.angle_beta   90.00
_cell.angle_gamma   90.00
#
_symmetry.space_group_name_H-M   'P 1'
#
loop_
_entity.id
_entity.type
_entity.pdbx_description
1 polymer ?
#
loop_
_entity_poly.entity_id
_entity_poly.type
_entity_poly.pdbx_seq_one_letter_code
_entity_poly.pdbx_strand_id
1 'polypeptide(L)'
;MSVTATILLLISAFTHAGWNFISKKEHPTQAFYLVANTIGVICVLPILCFYWNVIPLIPRSVWIIVVMSGFFLAAYLQALAGAYRTGDISIAYPMARALPVIFVFFFTLILGKGQMLGIWFVLGAILIVGGCIILPIQAFGDFNVSNYKSLCCFFAVLAAVGTAGYTVADDIALRYLREIPGRPFNPVEGTLVYMVLEGISCSLWQSVFVMFSSREQQRMTDVLQSYKRPAAMTGIGIYLSYGLVL
;
A
#
# COMPACT_ATOMS: atom_id res chain seq x y z
N MET A 1 2.45 -12.40 22.69
CA MET A 1 3.33 -12.20 21.52
C MET A 1 4.76 -12.45 21.94
N SER A 2 5.60 -13.07 21.11
CA SER A 2 7.01 -13.31 21.45
C SER A 2 7.81 -12.00 21.40
N VAL A 3 8.87 -11.88 22.21
CA VAL A 3 9.77 -10.70 22.19
C VAL A 3 10.32 -10.45 20.79
N THR A 4 10.65 -11.51 20.05
CA THR A 4 11.09 -11.44 18.66
C THR A 4 10.05 -10.79 17.75
N ALA A 5 8.77 -11.18 17.86
CA ALA A 5 7.69 -10.57 17.08
C ALA A 5 7.54 -9.08 17.39
N THR A 6 7.64 -8.69 18.66
CA THR A 6 7.61 -7.27 19.06
C THR A 6 8.75 -6.48 18.44
N ILE A 7 9.97 -7.01 18.45
CA ILE A 7 11.15 -6.35 17.85
C ILE A 7 10.97 -6.21 16.33
N LEU A 8 10.52 -7.25 15.63
CA LEU A 8 10.29 -7.21 14.18
C LEU A 8 9.22 -6.19 13.81
N LEU A 9 8.12 -6.12 14.57
CA LEU A 9 7.07 -5.13 14.38
C LEU A 9 7.58 -3.70 14.60
N LEU A 10 8.43 -3.46 15.60
CA LEU A 10 9.06 -2.15 15.82
C LEU A 10 9.96 -1.76 14.65
N ILE A 11 10.82 -2.68 14.19
CA ILE A 11 11.71 -2.42 13.03
C ILE A 11 10.88 -2.13 11.78
N SER A 12 9.81 -2.89 11.55
CA SER A 12 8.89 -2.63 10.45
C SER A 12 8.26 -1.24 10.56
N ALA A 13 7.76 -0.85 11.74
CA ALA A 13 7.18 0.47 11.95
C ALA A 13 8.18 1.62 11.68
N PHE A 14 9.42 1.51 12.15
CA PHE A 14 10.47 2.49 11.88
C PHE A 14 10.85 2.54 10.40
N THR A 15 10.99 1.39 9.75
CA THR A 15 11.27 1.28 8.31
C THR A 15 10.14 1.93 7.50
N HIS A 16 8.90 1.67 7.92
CA HIS A 16 7.71 2.18 7.30
C HIS A 16 7.63 3.72 7.42
N ALA A 17 7.87 4.27 8.61
CA ALA A 17 7.95 5.72 8.81
C ALA A 17 9.11 6.34 8.01
N GLY A 18 10.26 5.66 7.95
CA GLY A 18 11.46 6.11 7.25
C GLY A 18 11.23 6.29 5.74
N TRP A 19 10.65 5.30 5.05
CA TRP A 19 10.41 5.43 3.61
C TRP A 19 9.36 6.51 3.30
N ASN A 20 8.34 6.70 4.15
CA ASN A 20 7.36 7.77 3.97
C ASN A 20 8.01 9.15 4.09
N PHE A 21 8.91 9.32 5.07
CA PHE A 21 9.65 10.55 5.25
C PHE A 21 10.55 10.87 4.05
N ILE A 22 11.34 9.90 3.58
CA ILE A 22 12.19 10.04 2.39
C ILE A 22 11.34 10.43 1.18
N SER A 23 10.21 9.74 0.99
CA SER A 23 9.34 9.98 -0.16
C SER A 23 8.73 11.38 -0.18
N LYS A 24 8.42 11.98 0.97
CA LYS A 24 7.96 13.36 1.02
C LYS A 24 9.09 14.34 0.73
N LYS A 25 10.29 14.08 1.25
CA LYS A 25 11.45 14.98 1.15
C LYS A 25 11.99 15.08 -0.28
N GLU A 26 12.06 13.96 -1.01
CA GLU A 26 12.86 13.81 -2.23
C GLU A 26 12.03 13.88 -3.54
N HIS A 27 10.91 14.62 -3.53
CA HIS A 27 9.94 14.78 -4.65
C HIS A 27 8.89 13.66 -4.76
N PRO A 28 7.73 13.80 -4.07
CA PRO A 28 6.63 12.83 -4.11
C PRO A 28 5.93 12.85 -5.47
N THR A 29 6.55 12.21 -6.45
CA THR A 29 6.09 12.12 -7.83
C THR A 29 5.80 10.68 -8.18
N GLN A 30 4.97 10.50 -9.19
CA GLN A 30 4.62 9.18 -9.66
C GLN A 30 5.84 8.44 -10.21
N ALA A 31 6.68 9.14 -10.96
CA ALA A 31 7.93 8.61 -11.48
C ALA A 31 8.86 8.12 -10.35
N PHE A 32 8.91 8.84 -9.23
CA PHE A 32 9.68 8.42 -8.05
C PHE A 32 9.17 7.10 -7.49
N TYR A 33 7.86 6.96 -7.27
CA TYR A 33 7.27 5.74 -6.75
C TYR A 33 7.37 4.56 -7.73
N LEU A 34 7.31 4.81 -9.04
CA LEU A 34 7.54 3.78 -10.06
C LEU A 34 8.97 3.22 -9.97
N VAL A 35 9.96 4.11 -9.92
CA VAL A 35 11.37 3.69 -9.80
C VAL A 35 11.61 2.99 -8.46
N ALA A 36 11.07 3.53 -7.35
CA ALA A 36 11.20 2.94 -6.03
C ALA A 36 10.58 1.53 -5.98
N ASN A 37 9.32 1.38 -6.40
CA ASN A 37 8.67 0.08 -6.41
C ASN A 37 9.42 -0.90 -7.31
N THR A 38 9.80 -0.48 -8.52
CA THR A 38 10.50 -1.36 -9.48
C THR A 38 11.85 -1.84 -8.94
N ILE A 39 12.65 -0.96 -8.32
CA ILE A 39 13.91 -1.37 -7.68
C ILE A 39 13.62 -2.35 -6.53
N GLY A 40 12.61 -2.06 -5.70
CA GLY A 40 12.18 -2.94 -4.61
C GLY A 40 11.79 -4.34 -5.10
N VAL A 41 10.96 -4.42 -6.15
CA VAL A 41 10.56 -5.67 -6.81
C VAL A 41 11.77 -6.43 -7.32
N ILE A 42 12.71 -5.75 -7.99
CA ILE A 42 13.94 -6.40 -8.49
C ILE A 42 14.74 -7.01 -7.35
N CYS A 43 14.82 -6.36 -6.18
CA CYS A 43 15.51 -6.90 -5.01
C CYS A 43 14.85 -8.18 -4.48
N VAL A 44 13.52 -8.29 -4.54
CA VAL A 44 12.77 -9.47 -4.08
C VAL A 44 12.50 -10.50 -5.18
N LEU A 45 12.82 -10.19 -6.44
CA LEU A 45 12.61 -11.08 -7.59
C LEU A 45 13.24 -12.48 -7.45
N PRO A 46 14.43 -12.66 -6.82
CA PRO A 46 15.00 -14.00 -6.60
C PRO A 46 14.08 -14.96 -5.83
N ILE A 47 13.11 -14.45 -5.07
CA ILE A 47 12.08 -15.26 -4.40
C ILE A 47 11.26 -16.05 -5.43
N LEU A 48 10.87 -15.44 -6.56
CA LEU A 48 10.13 -16.16 -7.61
C LEU A 48 11.00 -17.22 -8.29
N CYS A 49 12.30 -16.98 -8.42
CA CYS A 49 13.22 -18.01 -8.93
C CYS A 49 13.31 -19.20 -7.98
N PHE A 50 13.33 -18.96 -6.66
CA PHE A 50 13.34 -20.01 -5.65
C PHE A 50 12.02 -20.80 -5.62
N TYR A 51 10.88 -20.11 -5.74
CA TYR A 51 9.54 -20.70 -5.74
C TYR A 51 8.98 -20.95 -7.16
N TRP A 52 9.82 -21.08 -8.18
CA TRP A 52 9.35 -21.18 -9.57
C TRP A 52 8.39 -22.36 -9.81
N ASN A 53 8.61 -23.46 -9.08
CA ASN A 53 7.81 -24.68 -9.15
C ASN A 53 6.34 -24.50 -8.75
N VAL A 54 5.99 -23.46 -7.99
CA VAL A 54 4.62 -23.24 -7.53
C VAL A 54 3.85 -22.23 -8.37
N ILE A 55 4.54 -21.45 -9.20
CA ILE A 55 3.90 -20.48 -10.11
C ILE A 55 2.85 -21.15 -11.01
N PRO A 56 3.09 -22.34 -11.61
CA PRO A 56 2.08 -23.02 -12.44
C PRO A 56 0.83 -23.47 -11.66
N LEU A 57 0.93 -23.59 -10.33
CA LEU A 57 -0.19 -24.01 -9.47
C LEU A 57 -1.14 -22.84 -9.15
N ILE A 58 -0.72 -21.60 -9.39
CA ILE A 58 -1.51 -20.41 -9.09
C ILE A 58 -2.78 -20.40 -9.96
N PRO A 59 -3.99 -20.43 -9.37
CA PRO A 59 -5.23 -20.42 -10.12
C PRO A 59 -5.39 -19.16 -10.98
N ARG A 60 -6.08 -19.29 -12.11
CA ARG A 60 -6.39 -18.13 -13.00
C ARG A 60 -7.11 -16.99 -12.26
N SER A 61 -7.95 -17.32 -11.28
CA SER A 61 -8.63 -16.33 -10.44
C SER A 61 -7.64 -15.47 -9.65
N VAL A 62 -6.58 -16.07 -9.11
CA VAL A 62 -5.54 -15.34 -8.35
C VAL A 62 -4.76 -14.39 -9.27
N TRP A 63 -4.48 -14.77 -10.52
CA TRP A 63 -3.84 -13.86 -11.47
C TRP A 63 -4.68 -12.60 -11.76
N ILE A 64 -6.00 -12.75 -11.91
CA ILE A 64 -6.90 -11.59 -12.06
C ILE A 64 -6.84 -10.72 -10.80
N ILE A 65 -6.85 -11.33 -9.61
CA ILE A 65 -6.76 -10.61 -8.35
C ILE A 65 -5.42 -9.88 -8.22
N VAL A 66 -4.29 -10.48 -8.61
CA VAL A 66 -2.96 -9.84 -8.64
C VAL A 66 -2.97 -8.61 -9.55
N VAL A 67 -3.59 -8.68 -10.72
CA VAL A 67 -3.72 -7.54 -11.63
C VAL A 67 -4.55 -6.42 -11.00
N MET A 68 -5.68 -6.77 -10.37
CA MET A 68 -6.53 -5.81 -9.67
C MET A 68 -5.84 -5.21 -8.43
N SER A 69 -5.14 -6.01 -7.65
CA SER A 69 -4.43 -5.56 -6.45
C SER A 69 -3.30 -4.60 -6.82
N GLY A 70 -2.50 -4.95 -7.83
CA GLY A 70 -1.47 -4.06 -8.36
C GLY A 70 -2.03 -2.74 -8.88
N PHE A 71 -3.24 -2.72 -9.46
CA PHE A 71 -3.92 -1.48 -9.85
C PHE A 71 -4.25 -0.61 -8.62
N PHE A 72 -4.87 -1.19 -7.60
CA PHE A 72 -5.20 -0.48 -6.36
C PHE A 72 -3.95 0.01 -5.62
N LEU A 73 -2.90 -0.80 -5.59
CA LEU A 73 -1.60 -0.43 -5.01
C LEU A 73 -0.94 0.71 -5.79
N ALA A 74 -0.97 0.67 -7.13
CA ALA A 74 -0.49 1.75 -7.98
C ALA A 74 -1.29 3.04 -7.78
N ALA A 75 -2.63 2.94 -7.71
CA ALA A 75 -3.53 4.06 -7.45
C ALA A 75 -3.29 4.66 -6.06
N TYR A 76 -3.03 3.82 -5.05
CA TYR A 76 -2.62 4.26 -3.71
C TYR A 76 -1.32 5.06 -3.76
N LEU A 77 -0.26 4.53 -4.37
CA LEU A 77 1.04 5.23 -4.46
C LEU A 77 0.90 6.56 -5.22
N GLN A 78 0.08 6.59 -6.26
CA GLN A 78 -0.22 7.81 -7.01
C GLN A 78 -0.95 8.85 -6.16
N ALA A 79 -1.99 8.44 -5.46
CA ALA A 79 -2.77 9.30 -4.61
C ALA A 79 -1.94 9.80 -3.41
N LEU A 80 -1.07 8.95 -2.86
CA LEU A 80 -0.14 9.33 -1.80
C LEU A 80 0.84 10.42 -2.28
N ALA A 81 1.38 10.27 -3.49
CA ALA A 81 2.21 11.30 -4.13
C ALA A 81 1.45 12.63 -4.26
N GLY A 82 0.19 12.58 -4.73
CA GLY A 82 -0.68 13.75 -4.84
C GLY A 82 -0.94 14.43 -3.50
N ALA A 83 -1.23 13.66 -2.45
CA ALA A 83 -1.49 14.17 -1.11
C ALA A 83 -0.25 14.87 -0.54
N TYR A 84 0.92 14.24 -0.64
CA TYR A 84 2.19 14.83 -0.16
C TYR A 84 2.63 16.08 -0.93
N ARG A 85 2.21 16.24 -2.19
CA ARG A 85 2.48 17.46 -2.98
C ARG A 85 1.57 18.63 -2.63
N THR A 86 0.34 18.33 -2.20
CA THR A 86 -0.73 19.33 -2.12
C THR A 86 -1.10 19.72 -0.70
N GLY A 87 -0.50 19.11 0.31
CA GLY A 87 -0.69 19.52 1.70
C GLY A 87 0.33 18.95 2.69
N ASP A 88 0.08 19.24 3.97
CA ASP A 88 0.96 18.85 5.05
C ASP A 88 0.87 17.36 5.39
N ILE A 89 2.01 16.79 5.79
CA ILE A 89 2.09 15.37 6.15
C ILE A 89 1.31 15.08 7.42
N SER A 90 1.23 16.07 8.32
CA SER A 90 0.44 16.01 9.56
C SER A 90 -1.05 15.81 9.32
N ILE A 91 -1.55 16.14 8.12
CA ILE A 91 -2.95 15.94 7.72
C ILE A 91 -3.07 14.74 6.77
N ALA A 92 -2.26 14.70 5.72
CA ALA A 92 -2.32 13.65 4.70
C ALA A 92 -2.07 12.25 5.28
N TYR A 93 -1.08 12.11 6.17
CA TYR A 93 -0.65 10.82 6.67
C TYR A 93 -1.67 10.16 7.62
N PRO A 94 -2.23 10.86 8.65
CA PRO A 94 -3.30 10.28 9.46
C PRO A 94 -4.52 9.89 8.63
N MET A 95 -4.94 10.72 7.68
CA MET A 95 -6.11 10.42 6.85
C MET A 95 -5.89 9.19 5.97
N ALA A 96 -4.77 9.13 5.24
CA ALA A 96 -4.45 8.00 4.36
C ALA A 96 -4.30 6.68 5.13
N ARG A 97 -3.99 6.73 6.44
CA ARG A 97 -3.79 5.55 7.29
C ARG A 97 -5.04 5.10 8.05
N ALA A 98 -5.93 6.02 8.38
CA ALA A 98 -7.13 5.72 9.17
C ALA A 98 -8.34 5.32 8.32
N LEU A 99 -8.54 6.05 7.23
CA LEU A 99 -9.67 5.84 6.33
C LEU A 99 -9.72 4.46 5.65
N PRO A 100 -8.61 3.74 5.38
CA PRO A 100 -8.68 2.40 4.83
C PRO A 100 -9.57 1.47 5.65
N VAL A 101 -9.61 1.61 6.99
CA VAL A 101 -10.47 0.77 7.86
C VAL A 101 -11.95 0.91 7.50
N ILE A 102 -12.41 2.13 7.19
CA ILE A 102 -13.78 2.38 6.75
C ILE A 102 -14.02 1.77 5.37
N PHE A 103 -13.09 1.93 4.43
CA PHE A 103 -13.26 1.40 3.08
C PHE A 103 -13.19 -0.12 3.04
N VAL A 104 -12.34 -0.76 3.86
CA VAL A 104 -12.30 -2.22 4.03
C VAL A 104 -13.65 -2.72 4.56
N PHE A 105 -14.24 -2.01 5.53
CA PHE A 105 -15.59 -2.33 6.00
C PHE A 105 -16.63 -2.28 4.86
N PHE A 106 -16.67 -1.19 4.09
CA PHE A 106 -17.60 -1.08 2.96
C PHE A 106 -17.36 -2.12 1.88
N PHE A 107 -16.10 -2.40 1.49
CA PHE A 107 -15.79 -3.46 0.54
C PHE A 107 -16.23 -4.82 1.04
N THR A 108 -16.03 -5.12 2.33
CA THR A 108 -16.46 -6.38 2.95
C THR A 108 -17.99 -6.52 2.95
N LEU A 109 -18.73 -5.43 3.17
CA LEU A 109 -20.20 -5.40 3.05
C LEU A 109 -20.65 -5.67 1.60
N ILE A 110 -20.06 -4.96 0.63
CA ILE A 110 -20.40 -5.11 -0.80
C ILE A 110 -20.13 -6.54 -1.29
N LEU A 111 -19.08 -7.18 -0.79
CA LEU A 111 -18.74 -8.58 -1.08
C LEU A 111 -19.66 -9.60 -0.37
N GLY A 112 -20.69 -9.16 0.34
CA GLY A 112 -21.65 -10.04 1.03
C GLY A 112 -21.09 -10.72 2.29
N LYS A 113 -19.89 -10.37 2.73
CA LYS A 113 -19.24 -10.91 3.94
C LYS A 113 -19.55 -10.10 5.21
N GLY A 114 -20.55 -9.22 5.14
CA GLY A 114 -20.91 -8.30 6.22
C GLY A 114 -21.34 -8.97 7.53
N GLN A 115 -21.84 -10.22 7.47
CA GLN A 115 -22.27 -10.96 8.65
C GLN A 115 -21.11 -11.30 9.61
N MET A 116 -19.86 -11.21 9.16
CA MET A 116 -18.67 -11.41 10.01
C MET A 116 -18.33 -10.16 10.84
N LEU A 117 -19.01 -9.04 10.63
CA LEU A 117 -18.67 -7.74 11.25
C LEU A 117 -19.58 -7.50 12.46
N GLY A 118 -19.09 -7.84 13.65
CA GLY A 118 -19.80 -7.60 14.90
C GLY A 118 -19.81 -6.12 15.33
N ILE A 119 -20.64 -5.78 16.32
CA ILE A 119 -20.76 -4.43 16.89
C ILE A 119 -19.40 -3.84 17.34
N TRP A 120 -18.49 -4.69 17.81
CA TRP A 120 -17.14 -4.30 18.25
C TRP A 120 -16.25 -3.81 17.10
N PHE A 121 -16.42 -4.35 15.89
CA PHE A 121 -15.71 -3.85 14.72
C PHE A 121 -16.13 -2.41 14.42
N VAL A 122 -17.44 -2.14 14.45
CA VAL A 122 -18.00 -0.81 14.17
C VAL A 122 -17.52 0.21 15.21
N LEU A 123 -17.56 -0.15 16.50
CA LEU A 123 -17.06 0.71 17.57
C LEU A 123 -15.55 1.00 17.43
N GLY A 124 -14.75 -0.02 17.11
CA GLY A 124 -13.31 0.15 16.86
C GLY A 124 -13.03 1.04 15.66
N ALA A 125 -13.78 0.87 14.56
CA ALA A 125 -13.67 1.71 13.37
C ALA A 125 -14.02 3.18 13.69
N ILE A 126 -15.11 3.43 14.42
CA ILE A 126 -15.49 4.78 14.87
C ILE A 126 -14.39 5.41 15.71
N LEU A 127 -13.79 4.64 16.63
CA LEU A 127 -12.75 5.14 17.53
C LEU A 127 -11.44 5.47 16.78
N ILE A 128 -11.04 4.63 15.83
CA ILE A 128 -9.88 4.89 14.95
C ILE A 128 -10.12 6.14 14.10
N VAL A 129 -11.28 6.24 13.47
CA VAL A 129 -11.64 7.37 12.61
C VAL A 129 -11.72 8.66 13.43
N GLY A 130 -12.35 8.61 14.60
CA GLY A 130 -12.41 9.74 15.53
C GLY A 130 -11.03 10.19 15.98
N GLY A 131 -10.17 9.26 16.41
CA GLY A 131 -8.79 9.57 16.80
C GLY A 131 -7.98 10.22 15.67
N CYS A 132 -8.18 9.78 14.43
CA CYS A 132 -7.46 10.31 13.28
C CYS A 132 -8.01 11.63 12.74
N ILE A 133 -9.27 11.98 13.01
CA ILE A 133 -9.80 13.33 12.79
C ILE A 133 -9.25 14.30 13.84
N ILE A 134 -9.04 13.83 15.08
CA ILE A 134 -8.54 14.64 16.20
C ILE A 134 -7.03 14.88 16.11
N LEU A 135 -6.24 13.87 15.72
CA LEU A 135 -4.77 13.92 15.63
C LEU A 135 -4.18 15.15 14.89
N PRO A 136 -4.75 15.62 13.76
CA PRO A 136 -4.26 16.80 13.05
C PRO A 136 -4.67 18.14 13.69
N ILE A 137 -5.61 18.14 14.65
CA ILE A 137 -6.15 19.35 15.26
C ILE A 137 -5.19 19.83 16.36
N GLN A 138 -4.53 20.97 16.14
CA GLN A 138 -3.57 21.55 17.09
C GLN A 138 -4.25 22.17 18.32
N ALA A 139 -5.48 22.67 18.16
CA ALA A 139 -6.37 23.12 19.24
C ALA A 139 -7.83 22.85 18.86
N PHE A 140 -8.68 22.41 19.80
CA PHE A 140 -10.10 22.07 19.53
C PHE A 140 -10.91 23.23 18.90
N GLY A 141 -10.43 24.47 19.00
CA GLY A 141 -11.02 25.66 18.36
C GLY A 141 -10.62 25.91 16.90
N ASP A 142 -9.59 25.23 16.37
CA ASP A 142 -9.09 25.39 14.99
C ASP A 142 -9.76 24.44 13.99
N PHE A 143 -10.88 23.81 14.37
CA PHE A 143 -11.61 22.89 13.50
C PHE A 143 -12.28 23.65 12.35
N ASN A 144 -11.55 23.80 11.25
CA ASN A 144 -12.06 24.42 10.03
C ASN A 144 -12.32 23.36 8.95
N VAL A 145 -13.61 23.10 8.67
CA VAL A 145 -14.06 22.17 7.61
C VAL A 145 -13.51 22.56 6.23
N SER A 146 -13.15 23.84 6.01
CA SER A 146 -12.49 24.30 4.79
C SER A 146 -11.11 23.67 4.56
N ASN A 147 -10.37 23.32 5.62
CA ASN A 147 -9.06 22.66 5.50
C ASN A 147 -9.20 21.22 4.97
N TYR A 148 -10.36 20.60 5.19
CA TYR A 148 -10.70 19.27 4.68
C TYR A 148 -11.25 19.26 3.25
N LYS A 149 -11.61 20.42 2.69
CA LYS A 149 -11.97 20.59 1.26
C LYS A 149 -10.75 20.80 0.36
N SER A 150 -9.56 20.46 0.84
CA SER A 150 -8.33 20.59 0.09
C SER A 150 -8.11 19.41 -0.86
N LEU A 151 -7.39 19.67 -1.96
CA LEU A 151 -6.95 18.63 -2.90
C LEU A 151 -6.11 17.54 -2.20
N CYS A 152 -5.43 17.90 -1.12
CA CYS A 152 -4.73 16.98 -0.21
C CYS A 152 -5.68 15.93 0.38
N CYS A 153 -6.83 16.35 0.91
CA CYS A 153 -7.81 15.43 1.49
C CYS A 153 -8.43 14.51 0.44
N PHE A 154 -8.72 15.03 -0.75
CA PHE A 154 -9.19 14.20 -1.87
C PHE A 154 -8.17 13.10 -2.20
N PHE A 155 -6.90 13.45 -2.33
CA PHE A 155 -5.85 12.47 -2.58
C PHE A 155 -5.62 11.52 -1.40
N ALA A 156 -5.75 11.97 -0.15
CA ALA A 156 -5.66 11.09 1.01
C ALA A 156 -6.81 10.06 1.06
N VAL A 157 -8.03 10.48 0.71
CA VAL A 157 -9.18 9.56 0.58
C VAL A 157 -8.95 8.57 -0.56
N LEU A 158 -8.49 9.03 -1.72
CA LEU A 158 -8.18 8.15 -2.85
C LEU A 158 -7.07 7.15 -2.50
N ALA A 159 -6.05 7.58 -1.75
CA ALA A 159 -5.02 6.70 -1.22
C ALA A 159 -5.62 5.65 -0.31
N ALA A 160 -6.55 6.05 0.58
CA ALA A 160 -7.23 5.12 1.47
C ALA A 160 -8.12 4.10 0.77
N VAL A 161 -8.82 4.51 -0.29
CA VAL A 161 -9.58 3.58 -1.16
C VAL A 161 -8.64 2.60 -1.84
N GLY A 162 -7.50 3.07 -2.37
CA GLY A 162 -6.46 2.21 -2.94
C GLY A 162 -5.93 1.21 -1.92
N THR A 163 -5.62 1.67 -0.70
CA THR A 163 -5.17 0.82 0.40
C THR A 163 -6.17 -0.26 0.74
N ALA A 164 -7.44 0.10 0.92
CA ALA A 164 -8.48 -0.87 1.20
C ALA A 164 -8.71 -1.85 0.05
N GLY A 165 -8.65 -1.37 -1.20
CA GLY A 165 -8.86 -2.17 -2.39
C GLY A 165 -7.81 -3.28 -2.53
N TYR A 166 -6.52 -2.95 -2.44
CA TYR A 166 -5.47 -3.96 -2.51
C TYR A 166 -5.51 -4.87 -1.27
N THR A 167 -5.75 -4.32 -0.07
CA THR A 167 -5.82 -5.13 1.17
C THR A 167 -6.90 -6.22 1.10
N VAL A 168 -8.08 -5.90 0.56
CA VAL A 168 -9.18 -6.88 0.39
C VAL A 168 -8.85 -7.87 -0.73
N ALA A 169 -8.25 -7.41 -1.83
CA ALA A 169 -7.79 -8.28 -2.91
C ALA A 169 -6.75 -9.30 -2.40
N ASP A 170 -5.77 -8.84 -1.63
CA ASP A 170 -4.71 -9.65 -1.01
C ASP A 170 -5.28 -10.73 -0.10
N ASP A 171 -6.20 -10.38 0.79
CA ASP A 171 -6.86 -11.35 1.68
C ASP A 171 -7.57 -12.45 0.87
N ILE A 172 -8.27 -12.09 -0.21
CA ILE A 172 -8.96 -13.06 -1.06
C ILE A 172 -7.94 -13.94 -1.82
N ALA A 173 -6.91 -13.35 -2.42
CA ALA A 173 -5.89 -14.08 -3.16
C ALA A 173 -5.12 -15.07 -2.27
N LEU A 174 -4.68 -14.63 -1.09
CA LEU A 174 -3.95 -15.47 -0.15
C LEU A 174 -4.81 -16.61 0.40
N ARG A 175 -6.13 -16.40 0.58
CA ARG A 175 -7.06 -17.49 0.91
C ARG A 175 -7.14 -18.52 -0.21
N TYR A 176 -7.29 -18.08 -1.46
CA TYR A 176 -7.32 -18.99 -2.61
C TYR A 176 -6.02 -19.78 -2.76
N LEU A 177 -4.85 -19.17 -2.50
CA LEU A 177 -3.57 -19.89 -2.52
C LEU A 177 -3.47 -20.96 -1.42
N ARG A 178 -4.09 -20.73 -0.26
CA ARG A 178 -4.13 -21.68 0.87
C ARG A 178 -5.17 -22.79 0.69
N GLU A 179 -6.15 -22.60 -0.19
CA GLU A 179 -7.24 -23.55 -0.43
C GLU A 179 -7.06 -24.33 -1.75
N ILE A 180 -5.89 -24.26 -2.38
CA ILE A 180 -5.61 -24.99 -3.63
C ILE A 180 -5.75 -26.51 -3.41
N PRO A 181 -6.60 -27.20 -4.20
CA PRO A 181 -6.73 -28.65 -4.12
C PRO A 181 -5.40 -29.36 -4.41
N GLY A 182 -5.02 -30.30 -3.54
CA GLY A 182 -3.84 -31.15 -3.71
C GLY A 182 -2.54 -30.58 -3.14
N ARG A 183 -2.26 -29.28 -3.34
CA ARG A 183 -1.09 -28.61 -2.77
C ARG A 183 -1.42 -27.18 -2.32
N PRO A 184 -1.92 -26.99 -1.09
CA PRO A 184 -2.10 -25.66 -0.53
C PRO A 184 -0.73 -25.02 -0.28
N PHE A 185 -0.62 -23.72 -0.55
CA PHE A 185 0.61 -22.98 -0.25
C PHE A 185 0.77 -22.82 1.26
N ASN A 186 2.00 -22.94 1.75
CA ASN A 186 2.31 -22.52 3.12
C ASN A 186 2.05 -20.99 3.24
N PRO A 187 1.50 -20.49 4.37
CA PRO A 187 1.29 -19.06 4.59
C PRO A 187 2.48 -18.16 4.22
N VAL A 188 3.72 -18.55 4.55
CA VAL A 188 4.92 -17.77 4.23
C VAL A 188 5.20 -17.80 2.73
N GLU A 189 5.19 -18.98 2.12
CA GLU A 189 5.41 -19.20 0.68
C GLU A 189 4.40 -18.42 -0.17
N GLY A 190 3.10 -18.57 0.12
CA GLY A 190 2.02 -17.90 -0.60
C GLY A 190 2.16 -16.39 -0.56
N THR A 191 2.52 -15.85 0.60
CA THR A 191 2.64 -14.41 0.75
C THR A 191 3.91 -13.84 0.13
N LEU A 192 5.04 -14.54 0.23
CA LEU A 192 6.27 -14.13 -0.45
C LEU A 192 6.11 -14.13 -1.96
N VAL A 193 5.52 -15.19 -2.54
CA VAL A 193 5.26 -15.26 -3.99
C VAL A 193 4.27 -14.17 -4.40
N TYR A 194 3.16 -14.04 -3.66
CA TYR A 194 2.12 -13.05 -3.95
C TYR A 194 2.66 -11.61 -3.88
N MET A 195 3.47 -11.27 -2.87
CA MET A 195 4.09 -9.96 -2.72
C MET A 195 4.94 -9.57 -3.95
N VAL A 196 5.70 -10.50 -4.52
CA VAL A 196 6.49 -10.21 -5.73
C VAL A 196 5.58 -10.03 -6.94
N LEU A 197 4.56 -10.89 -7.12
CA LEU A 197 3.62 -10.80 -8.23
C LEU A 197 2.81 -9.49 -8.20
N GLU A 198 2.31 -9.10 -7.02
CA GLU A 198 1.64 -7.83 -6.79
C GLU A 198 2.57 -6.66 -7.08
N GLY A 199 3.82 -6.72 -6.61
CA GLY A 199 4.83 -5.71 -6.88
C GLY A 199 5.09 -5.51 -8.38
N ILE A 200 5.24 -6.60 -9.14
CA ILE A 200 5.37 -6.56 -10.61
C ILE A 200 4.13 -5.92 -11.23
N SER A 201 2.94 -6.37 -10.85
CA SER A 201 1.65 -5.84 -11.31
C SER A 201 1.54 -4.33 -11.05
N CYS A 202 1.94 -3.89 -9.86
CA CYS A 202 1.95 -2.48 -9.48
C CYS A 202 2.90 -1.66 -10.38
N SER A 203 4.12 -2.13 -10.62
CA SER A 203 5.06 -1.47 -11.55
C SER A 203 4.52 -1.38 -12.98
N LEU A 204 3.80 -2.40 -13.46
CA LEU A 204 3.16 -2.36 -14.78
C LEU A 204 2.07 -1.28 -14.83
N TRP A 205 1.18 -1.23 -13.84
CA TRP A 205 0.15 -0.19 -13.77
C TRP A 205 0.72 1.22 -13.61
N GLN A 206 1.73 1.40 -12.77
CA GLN A 206 2.42 2.68 -12.63
C GLN A 206 3.07 3.11 -13.94
N SER A 207 3.65 2.19 -14.70
CA SER A 207 4.21 2.47 -16.02
C SER A 207 3.13 2.97 -16.99
N VAL A 208 1.97 2.29 -17.03
CA VAL A 208 0.81 2.74 -17.82
C VAL A 208 0.39 4.15 -17.42
N PHE A 209 0.24 4.41 -16.11
CA PHE A 209 -0.14 5.73 -15.64
C PHE A 209 0.91 6.81 -15.98
N VAL A 210 2.21 6.48 -15.95
CA VAL A 210 3.29 7.42 -16.34
C VAL A 210 3.25 7.68 -17.84
N MET A 211 2.95 6.67 -18.65
CA MET A 211 2.83 6.83 -20.11
C MET A 211 1.74 7.84 -20.50
N PHE A 212 0.67 7.97 -19.72
CA PHE A 212 -0.37 8.99 -19.96
C PHE A 212 -0.03 10.40 -19.46
N SER A 213 1.13 10.59 -18.83
CA SER A 213 1.54 11.88 -18.27
C SER A 213 2.92 12.29 -18.78
N SER A 214 2.97 13.14 -19.81
CA SER A 214 4.23 13.66 -20.36
C SER A 214 5.11 14.34 -19.31
N ARG A 215 4.50 14.96 -18.30
CA ARG A 215 5.20 15.56 -17.16
C ARG A 215 5.92 14.51 -16.30
N GLU A 216 5.30 13.37 -16.06
CA GLU A 216 5.90 12.29 -15.27
C GLU A 216 6.94 11.51 -16.09
N GLN A 217 6.74 11.37 -17.40
CA GLN A 217 7.76 10.81 -18.29
C GLN A 217 9.07 11.63 -18.23
N GLN A 218 8.99 12.96 -18.29
CA GLN A 218 10.16 13.83 -18.17
C GLN A 218 10.88 13.67 -16.83
N ARG A 219 10.10 13.57 -15.74
CA ARG A 219 10.62 13.38 -14.37
C ARG A 219 11.29 12.04 -14.16
N MET A 220 10.97 11.02 -14.96
CA MET A 220 11.58 9.70 -14.83
C MET A 220 13.10 9.75 -15.03
N THR A 221 13.56 10.55 -15.98
CA THR A 221 15.00 10.78 -16.20
C THR A 221 15.65 11.44 -14.99
N ASP A 222 15.02 12.49 -14.43
CA ASP A 222 15.52 13.20 -13.24
C ASP A 222 15.62 12.26 -12.03
N VAL A 223 14.61 11.41 -11.82
CA VAL A 223 14.60 10.43 -10.74
C VAL A 223 15.74 9.43 -10.90
N LEU A 224 15.95 8.91 -12.12
CA LEU A 224 16.99 7.91 -12.38
C LEU A 224 18.41 8.48 -12.24
N GLN A 225 18.60 9.76 -12.52
CA GLN A 225 19.91 10.42 -12.43
C GLN A 225 20.20 10.97 -11.04
N SER A 226 19.24 11.68 -10.43
CA SER A 226 19.47 12.48 -9.22
C SER A 226 18.92 11.83 -7.95
N TYR A 227 17.84 11.04 -8.05
CA TYR A 227 17.11 10.50 -6.89
C TYR A 227 17.11 8.97 -6.79
N LYS A 228 17.96 8.28 -7.56
CA LYS A 228 18.02 6.81 -7.59
C LYS A 228 18.29 6.19 -6.23
N ARG A 229 19.17 6.79 -5.42
CA ARG A 229 19.50 6.30 -4.06
C ARG A 229 18.29 6.41 -3.12
N PRO A 230 17.66 7.59 -2.95
CA PRO A 230 16.40 7.70 -2.21
C PRO A 230 15.30 6.76 -2.70
N ALA A 231 15.14 6.61 -4.03
CA ALA A 231 14.16 5.70 -4.60
C ALA A 231 14.44 4.24 -4.24
N ALA A 232 15.71 3.80 -4.33
CA ALA A 232 16.12 2.46 -3.93
C ALA A 232 15.88 2.19 -2.43
N MET A 233 16.24 3.15 -1.55
CA MET A 233 15.97 3.04 -0.12
C MET A 233 14.47 2.95 0.18
N THR A 234 13.66 3.73 -0.54
CA THR A 234 12.20 3.71 -0.42
C THR A 234 11.65 2.36 -0.86
N GLY A 235 12.09 1.86 -2.03
CA GLY A 235 11.70 0.56 -2.56
C GLY A 235 12.02 -0.59 -1.61
N ILE A 236 13.29 -0.68 -1.19
CA ILE A 236 13.74 -1.70 -0.23
C ILE A 236 12.95 -1.58 1.08
N GLY A 237 12.73 -0.36 1.57
CA GLY A 237 11.94 -0.11 2.78
C GLY A 237 10.49 -0.60 2.69
N ILE A 238 9.83 -0.41 1.54
CA ILE A 238 8.47 -0.92 1.30
C ILE A 238 8.43 -2.44 1.48
N TYR A 239 9.27 -3.18 0.75
CA TYR A 239 9.26 -4.65 0.78
C TYR A 239 9.78 -5.23 2.11
N LEU A 240 10.77 -4.59 2.75
CA LEU A 240 11.21 -4.99 4.09
C LEU A 240 10.11 -4.78 5.14
N SER A 241 9.40 -3.65 5.10
CA SER A 241 8.31 -3.39 6.05
C SER A 241 7.19 -4.42 5.93
N TYR A 242 6.89 -4.85 4.71
CA TYR A 242 5.90 -5.90 4.44
C TYR A 242 6.40 -7.28 4.89
N GLY A 243 7.63 -7.65 4.52
CA GLY A 243 8.20 -8.95 4.84
C GLY A 243 8.47 -9.18 6.34
N LEU A 244 8.70 -8.12 7.13
CA LEU A 244 8.95 -8.22 8.57
C LEU A 244 7.69 -8.39 9.42
N VAL A 245 6.51 -8.02 8.89
CA VAL A 245 5.22 -8.12 9.59
C VAL A 245 4.57 -9.50 9.38
N LEU A 246 5.07 -10.24 8.39
CA LEU A 246 4.63 -11.58 8.04
C LEU A 246 5.09 -12.65 9.03
#